data_AF-K1ZCP1-F1
#
_entry.id   AF-K1ZCP1-F1
#
_cell.length_a   1.000
_cell.length_b   1.000
_cell.length_c   1.000
_cell.angle_alpha   90.00
_cell.angle_beta   90.00
_cell.angle_gamma   90.00
#
_symmetry.space_group_name_H-M   'P 1'
#
loop_
_entity.id
_entity.type
_entity.pdbx_description
1 polymer ?
#
loop_
_entity_poly.entity_id
_entity_poly.type
_entity_poly.pdbx_seq_one_letter_code
_entity_poly.pdbx_strand_id
1 'polypeptide(L)'
;TQIIGVAPQYSVVRNINVASGSFITQRNVEARSKVAVLGPQAAEDLFGEDWQGSDPIGKSVRIDGQSFLVIGVTESKGGTGFQNQDDRIYIPLTTAQKTLFGSNYLTSIAVAATSEEVMEQARNEIGYLLLERHRISDPYQADFSIFSQEDILGTAAQITETFTALLSGIAAISLVVGGIGIMNIMLVTVTERTREIGLRKALGAKRKTITAQFLFEAVIITFVGGLIGVVAGIIVSYFLSNSFGLSFGLSFPSILLAFGVSTVIGIIFGWYPARKASLLEPIEALRYE
;
A
#
# COMPACT_ATOMS: atom_id res chain seq x y z
N THR A 1 -18.94 9.45 -14.99
CA THR A 1 -19.88 10.15 -14.10
C THR A 1 -20.88 9.22 -13.45
N GLN A 2 -21.03 9.31 -12.13
CA GLN A 2 -22.01 8.55 -11.34
C GLN A 2 -23.12 9.44 -10.79
N ILE A 3 -24.38 8.98 -10.81
CA ILE A 3 -25.53 9.70 -10.26
C ILE A 3 -25.96 9.07 -8.93
N ILE A 4 -26.09 9.89 -7.89
CA ILE A 4 -26.42 9.44 -6.54
C ILE A 4 -27.63 10.21 -6.00
N GLY A 5 -28.67 9.47 -5.60
CA GLY A 5 -29.80 10.02 -4.85
C GLY A 5 -29.44 10.18 -3.37
N VAL A 6 -29.53 11.40 -2.84
CA VAL A 6 -29.08 11.70 -1.47
C VAL A 6 -30.16 12.41 -0.63
N ALA A 7 -30.09 12.18 0.67
CA ALA A 7 -30.77 12.99 1.67
C ALA A 7 -29.90 14.20 2.06
N PRO A 8 -30.47 15.27 2.64
CA PRO A 8 -29.69 16.47 3.00
C PRO A 8 -28.55 16.17 3.97
N GLN A 9 -28.73 15.22 4.88
CA GLN A 9 -27.74 14.81 5.88
C GLN A 9 -26.52 14.12 5.26
N TYR A 10 -26.59 13.69 4.00
CA TYR A 10 -25.50 13.01 3.32
C TYR A 10 -24.25 13.90 3.23
N SER A 11 -24.41 15.21 3.06
CA SER A 11 -23.27 16.13 3.03
C SER A 11 -22.52 16.15 4.36
N VAL A 12 -23.23 16.12 5.49
CA VAL A 12 -22.62 16.10 6.82
C VAL A 12 -21.89 14.77 7.05
N VAL A 13 -22.56 13.64 6.78
CA VAL A 13 -21.99 12.30 7.00
C VAL A 13 -20.76 12.03 6.12
N ARG A 14 -20.77 12.52 4.87
CA ARG A 14 -19.63 12.38 3.95
C ARG A 14 -18.71 13.59 3.94
N ASN A 15 -18.89 14.55 4.84
CA ASN A 15 -18.13 15.80 4.93
C ASN A 15 -18.01 16.56 3.58
N ILE A 16 -19.09 16.64 2.81
CA ILE A 16 -19.14 17.29 1.50
C ILE A 16 -19.40 18.78 1.68
N ASN A 17 -18.44 19.59 1.25
CA ASN A 17 -18.57 21.04 1.20
C ASN A 17 -18.99 21.49 -0.19
N VAL A 18 -19.67 22.64 -0.26
CA VAL A 18 -20.13 23.24 -1.51
C VAL A 18 -19.23 24.42 -1.83
N ALA A 19 -18.57 24.37 -2.99
CA ALA A 19 -17.71 25.44 -3.47
C ALA A 19 -18.54 26.63 -3.98
N SER A 20 -19.68 26.34 -4.63
CA SER A 20 -20.59 27.37 -5.13
C SER A 20 -22.05 26.91 -5.09
N GLY A 21 -22.97 27.81 -4.78
CA GLY A 21 -24.41 27.54 -4.71
C GLY A 21 -24.84 26.91 -3.38
N SER A 22 -25.71 25.91 -3.45
CA SER A 22 -26.27 25.23 -2.27
C SER A 22 -26.37 23.73 -2.46
N PHE A 23 -26.28 22.97 -1.38
CA PHE A 23 -26.52 21.53 -1.41
C PHE A 23 -28.02 21.20 -1.42
N ILE A 24 -28.36 19.92 -1.62
CA ILE A 24 -29.74 19.42 -1.56
C ILE A 24 -30.36 19.70 -0.19
N THR A 25 -31.50 20.38 -0.18
CA THR A 25 -32.26 20.69 1.05
C THR A 25 -33.41 19.72 1.26
N GLN A 26 -33.95 19.68 2.48
CA GLN A 26 -35.12 18.87 2.82
C GLN A 26 -36.34 19.21 1.95
N ARG A 27 -36.54 20.50 1.63
CA ARG A 27 -37.59 20.96 0.72
C ARG A 27 -37.45 20.35 -0.68
N ASN A 28 -36.23 20.19 -1.18
CA ASN A 28 -36.02 19.58 -2.51
C ASN A 28 -36.38 18.10 -2.52
N VAL A 29 -36.11 17.39 -1.43
CA VAL A 29 -36.49 15.97 -1.27
C VAL A 29 -38.00 15.84 -1.15
N GLU A 30 -38.67 16.65 -0.34
CA GLU A 30 -40.12 16.59 -0.17
C GLU A 30 -40.87 16.96 -1.46
N ALA A 31 -40.43 18.02 -2.14
CA ALA A 31 -41.02 18.49 -3.39
C ALA A 31 -40.62 17.65 -4.62
N ARG A 32 -39.76 16.63 -4.47
CA ARG A 32 -39.20 15.84 -5.59
C ARG A 32 -38.63 16.74 -6.69
N SER A 33 -37.91 17.78 -6.28
CA SER A 33 -37.38 18.77 -7.19
C SER A 33 -36.38 18.14 -8.17
N LYS A 34 -36.43 18.55 -9.44
CA LYS A 34 -35.44 18.16 -10.46
C LYS A 34 -34.24 19.10 -10.39
N VAL A 35 -33.48 18.97 -9.31
CA VAL A 35 -32.26 19.75 -9.06
C VAL A 35 -31.06 18.81 -8.96
N ALA A 36 -29.89 19.31 -9.34
CA ALA A 36 -28.63 18.58 -9.30
C ALA A 36 -27.52 19.43 -8.65
N VAL A 37 -26.64 18.77 -7.93
CA VAL A 37 -25.37 19.31 -7.44
C VAL A 37 -24.24 18.52 -8.08
N LEU A 38 -23.28 19.20 -8.69
CA LEU A 38 -22.22 18.56 -9.48
C LEU A 38 -20.93 18.46 -8.66
N GLY A 39 -20.18 17.37 -8.83
CA GLY A 39 -18.77 17.31 -8.46
C GLY A 39 -17.91 18.13 -9.43
N PRO A 40 -16.69 18.54 -9.03
CA PRO A 40 -15.82 19.38 -9.86
C PRO A 40 -15.53 18.81 -11.24
N GLN A 41 -15.18 17.52 -11.33
CA GLN A 41 -14.89 16.88 -12.61
C GLN A 41 -16.16 16.76 -13.47
N ALA A 42 -17.30 16.43 -12.87
CA ALA A 42 -18.57 16.39 -13.60
C ALA A 42 -18.99 17.79 -14.11
N ALA A 43 -18.67 18.86 -13.38
CA ALA A 43 -18.90 20.23 -13.83
C ALA A 43 -17.96 20.61 -14.99
N GLU A 44 -16.69 20.26 -14.89
CA GLU A 44 -15.68 20.45 -15.92
C GLU A 44 -16.02 19.70 -17.21
N ASP A 45 -16.41 18.43 -17.13
CA ASP A 45 -16.80 17.62 -18.29
C ASP A 45 -18.03 18.18 -19.02
N LEU A 46 -18.96 18.83 -18.30
CA LEU A 46 -20.21 19.35 -18.85
C LEU A 46 -20.14 20.81 -19.31
N PHE A 47 -19.30 21.63 -18.67
CA PHE A 47 -19.25 23.08 -18.88
C PHE A 47 -17.86 23.59 -19.29
N GLY A 48 -16.84 22.73 -19.35
CA GLY A 48 -15.44 23.04 -19.66
C GLY A 48 -14.57 23.35 -18.42
N GLU A 49 -13.24 23.34 -18.61
CA GLU A 49 -12.23 23.70 -17.59
C GLU A 49 -12.51 25.06 -16.93
N ASP A 50 -13.08 26.00 -17.69
CA ASP A 50 -13.45 27.34 -17.26
C ASP A 50 -14.91 27.46 -16.77
N TRP A 51 -15.49 26.44 -16.12
CA TRP A 51 -16.85 26.58 -15.54
C TRP A 51 -16.95 27.71 -14.50
N GLN A 52 -15.81 28.17 -13.97
CA GLN A 52 -15.70 29.41 -13.18
C GLN A 52 -16.05 30.68 -14.00
N GLY A 53 -15.78 30.69 -15.30
CA GLY A 53 -16.18 31.74 -16.24
C GLY A 53 -17.60 31.54 -16.82
N SER A 54 -18.09 30.30 -16.86
CA SER A 54 -19.44 29.97 -17.30
C SER A 54 -20.26 29.29 -16.21
N ASP A 55 -20.64 30.06 -15.18
CA ASP A 55 -21.32 29.57 -13.96
C ASP A 55 -22.34 28.45 -14.28
N PRO A 56 -22.12 27.22 -13.78
CA PRO A 56 -23.03 26.10 -14.01
C PRO A 56 -24.34 26.27 -13.24
N ILE A 57 -24.38 27.11 -12.20
CA ILE A 57 -25.57 27.32 -11.38
C ILE A 57 -26.68 27.98 -12.21
N GLY A 58 -27.90 27.48 -12.06
CA GLY A 58 -29.06 27.96 -12.80
C GLY A 58 -29.18 27.39 -14.22
N LYS A 59 -28.17 26.67 -14.72
CA LYS A 59 -28.25 25.96 -16.00
C LYS A 59 -28.91 24.60 -15.82
N SER A 60 -29.42 24.05 -16.91
CA SER A 60 -30.00 22.71 -16.93
C SER A 60 -29.03 21.68 -17.49
N VAL A 61 -28.92 20.54 -16.82
CA VAL A 61 -28.23 19.34 -17.31
C VAL A 61 -29.23 18.24 -17.59
N ARG A 62 -28.97 17.40 -18.59
CA ARG A 62 -29.84 16.25 -18.89
C ARG A 62 -29.27 14.99 -18.24
N ILE A 63 -30.07 14.37 -17.37
CA ILE A 63 -29.77 13.09 -16.73
C ILE A 63 -30.87 12.11 -17.16
N ASP A 64 -30.48 11.05 -17.85
CA ASP A 64 -31.40 10.03 -18.38
C ASP A 64 -32.61 10.62 -19.14
N GLY A 65 -32.31 11.54 -20.07
CA GLY A 65 -33.32 12.22 -20.89
C GLY A 65 -34.09 13.35 -20.20
N GLN A 66 -34.00 13.49 -18.88
CA GLN A 66 -34.72 14.49 -18.09
C GLN A 66 -33.86 15.70 -17.72
N SER A 67 -34.48 16.88 -17.68
CA SER A 67 -33.79 18.14 -17.34
C SER A 67 -33.73 18.37 -15.84
N PHE A 68 -32.53 18.62 -15.32
CA PHE A 68 -32.27 18.96 -13.92
C PHE A 68 -31.59 20.33 -13.84
N LEU A 69 -32.07 21.18 -12.95
CA LEU A 69 -31.47 22.48 -12.67
C LEU A 69 -30.25 22.32 -11.76
N VAL A 70 -29.10 22.82 -12.17
CA VAL A 70 -27.90 22.83 -11.33
C VAL A 70 -28.04 23.91 -10.25
N ILE A 71 -27.94 23.52 -8.98
CA ILE A 71 -28.08 24.44 -7.83
C ILE A 71 -26.79 24.59 -7.01
N GLY A 72 -25.75 23.84 -7.34
CA GLY A 72 -24.44 23.97 -6.71
C GLY A 72 -23.37 23.05 -7.28
N VAL A 73 -22.13 23.32 -6.90
CA VAL A 73 -20.94 22.52 -7.21
C VAL A 73 -20.17 22.26 -5.91
N THR A 74 -19.73 21.02 -5.70
CA THR A 74 -19.00 20.65 -4.48
C THR A 74 -17.53 21.08 -4.55
N GLU A 75 -16.86 21.16 -3.40
CA GLU A 75 -15.40 21.25 -3.35
C GLU A 75 -14.77 19.94 -3.83
N SER A 76 -13.56 20.02 -4.41
CA SER A 76 -12.79 18.84 -4.79
C SER A 76 -12.29 18.10 -3.58
N LYS A 77 -12.53 16.79 -3.55
CA LYS A 77 -11.95 15.87 -2.58
C LYS A 77 -10.81 15.05 -3.15
N GLY A 78 -10.62 15.13 -4.46
CA GLY A 78 -9.72 14.27 -5.20
C GLY A 78 -10.20 12.82 -5.25
N GLY A 79 -9.50 12.06 -6.07
CA GLY A 79 -9.82 10.66 -6.32
C GLY A 79 -9.47 10.31 -7.75
N THR A 80 -9.26 9.03 -8.02
CA THR A 80 -8.97 8.53 -9.37
C THR A 80 -9.83 7.29 -9.66
N GLY A 81 -10.15 7.08 -10.94
CA GLY A 81 -10.92 5.93 -11.39
C GLY A 81 -12.36 5.87 -10.85
N PHE A 82 -12.87 4.65 -10.66
CA PHE A 82 -14.26 4.39 -10.27
C PHE A 82 -14.67 4.89 -8.87
N GLN A 83 -13.69 5.26 -8.04
CA GLN A 83 -13.91 5.83 -6.71
C GLN A 83 -13.86 7.36 -6.70
N ASN A 84 -13.69 8.00 -7.86
CA ASN A 84 -13.59 9.44 -7.91
C ASN A 84 -14.87 10.11 -7.39
N GLN A 85 -14.72 10.88 -6.31
CA GLN A 85 -15.83 11.62 -5.71
C GLN A 85 -16.16 12.87 -6.51
N ASP A 86 -15.20 13.38 -7.28
CA ASP A 86 -15.34 14.60 -8.06
C ASP A 86 -16.13 14.37 -9.37
N ASP A 87 -16.27 13.11 -9.81
CA ASP A 87 -17.07 12.69 -10.98
C ASP A 87 -18.46 12.15 -10.56
N ARG A 88 -19.09 12.84 -9.58
CA ARG A 88 -20.43 12.49 -9.05
C ARG A 88 -21.44 13.60 -9.26
N ILE A 89 -22.69 13.22 -9.47
CA ILE A 89 -23.83 14.12 -9.53
C ILE A 89 -24.83 13.72 -8.44
N TYR A 90 -25.14 14.65 -7.55
CA TYR A 90 -26.08 14.45 -6.45
C TYR A 90 -27.45 15.02 -6.80
N ILE A 91 -28.49 14.23 -6.58
CA ILE A 91 -29.89 14.63 -6.77
C ILE A 91 -30.72 14.25 -5.53
N PRO A 92 -31.91 14.84 -5.29
CA PRO A 92 -32.75 14.45 -4.18
C PRO A 92 -33.11 12.96 -4.23
N LEU A 93 -33.00 12.25 -3.10
CA LEU A 93 -33.25 10.81 -3.00
C LEU A 93 -34.62 10.38 -3.58
N THR A 94 -35.68 11.14 -3.27
CA THR A 94 -37.03 10.87 -3.76
C THR A 94 -37.14 11.06 -5.27
N THR A 95 -36.44 12.05 -5.84
CA THR A 95 -36.34 12.26 -7.29
C THR A 95 -35.62 11.08 -7.93
N ALA A 96 -34.49 10.65 -7.38
CA ALA A 96 -33.76 9.47 -7.86
C ALA A 96 -34.65 8.22 -7.87
N GLN A 97 -35.32 7.92 -6.75
CA GLN A 97 -36.14 6.73 -6.59
C GLN A 97 -37.37 6.71 -7.49
N LYS A 98 -38.13 7.81 -7.54
CA LYS A 98 -39.44 7.85 -8.23
C LYS A 98 -39.36 8.27 -9.68
N THR A 99 -38.33 9.02 -10.06
CA THR A 99 -38.28 9.69 -11.37
C THR A 99 -37.22 9.12 -12.29
N LEU A 100 -36.09 8.62 -11.75
CA LEU A 100 -35.00 8.04 -12.55
C LEU A 100 -34.99 6.52 -12.47
N PHE A 101 -34.80 5.95 -11.28
CA PHE A 101 -34.50 4.53 -11.13
C PHE A 101 -35.72 3.63 -10.96
N GLY A 102 -36.89 4.19 -10.61
CA GLY A 102 -38.12 3.42 -10.39
C GLY A 102 -38.02 2.42 -9.23
N SER A 103 -37.09 2.62 -8.29
CA SER A 103 -36.82 1.71 -7.16
C SER A 103 -37.23 2.34 -5.83
N ASN A 104 -37.71 1.50 -4.90
CA ASN A 104 -38.08 1.91 -3.55
C ASN A 104 -37.10 1.43 -2.47
N TYR A 105 -36.00 0.76 -2.85
CA TYR A 105 -34.96 0.32 -1.92
C TYR A 105 -33.75 1.28 -1.95
N LEU A 106 -32.90 1.19 -0.94
CA LEU A 106 -31.65 1.93 -0.85
C LEU A 106 -30.50 0.99 -1.25
N THR A 107 -29.56 1.49 -2.05
CA THR A 107 -28.35 0.73 -2.42
C THR A 107 -27.24 0.86 -1.37
N SER A 108 -27.22 1.97 -0.64
CA SER A 108 -26.27 2.20 0.46
C SER A 108 -26.84 3.20 1.47
N ILE A 109 -26.42 3.05 2.73
CA ILE A 109 -26.72 3.99 3.80
C ILE A 109 -25.37 4.42 4.36
N ALA A 110 -25.11 5.73 4.34
CA ALA A 110 -23.93 6.29 4.97
C ALA A 110 -24.28 6.68 6.41
N VAL A 111 -23.45 6.28 7.36
CA VAL A 111 -23.57 6.62 8.78
C VAL A 111 -22.23 7.14 9.28
N ALA A 112 -22.25 8.18 10.12
CA ALA A 112 -21.08 8.68 10.80
C ALA A 112 -21.22 8.39 12.30
N ALA A 113 -20.21 7.75 12.89
CA ALA A 113 -20.12 7.59 14.32
C ALA A 113 -19.80 8.94 14.99
N THR A 114 -20.19 9.11 16.26
CA THR A 114 -19.90 10.34 17.01
C THR A 114 -18.44 10.49 17.37
N SER A 115 -17.71 9.37 17.50
CA SER A 115 -16.27 9.33 17.72
C SER A 115 -15.70 8.01 17.22
N GLU A 116 -14.37 7.91 17.16
CA GLU A 116 -13.67 6.69 16.73
C GLU A 116 -13.90 5.53 17.70
N GLU A 117 -13.93 5.81 19.00
CA GLU A 117 -14.04 4.81 20.06
C GLU A 117 -15.36 4.02 20.04
N VAL A 118 -16.41 4.61 19.48
CA VAL A 118 -17.74 3.99 19.40
C VAL A 118 -18.04 3.37 18.03
N MET A 119 -17.07 3.36 17.10
CA MET A 119 -17.28 2.88 15.73
C MET A 119 -17.72 1.41 15.72
N GLU A 120 -17.02 0.54 16.44
CA GLU A 120 -17.33 -0.89 16.51
C GLU A 120 -18.68 -1.15 17.19
N GLN A 121 -18.99 -0.41 18.26
CA GLN A 121 -20.28 -0.49 18.93
C GLN A 121 -21.41 -0.06 17.99
N ALA A 122 -21.25 1.08 17.31
CA ALA A 122 -22.22 1.59 16.35
C ALA A 122 -22.43 0.60 15.20
N ARG A 123 -21.36 0.00 14.67
CA ARG A 123 -21.43 -1.04 13.63
C ARG A 123 -22.28 -2.23 14.07
N ASN A 124 -22.04 -2.72 15.28
CA ASN A 124 -22.78 -3.86 15.83
C ASN A 124 -24.25 -3.52 16.08
N GLU A 125 -24.53 -2.36 16.69
CA GLU A 125 -25.90 -1.90 16.94
C GLU A 125 -26.69 -1.70 15.64
N ILE A 126 -26.07 -1.12 14.60
CA ILE A 126 -26.67 -1.00 13.27
C ILE A 126 -26.94 -2.39 12.69
N GLY A 127 -26.00 -3.32 12.83
CA GLY A 127 -26.18 -4.71 12.39
C GLY A 127 -27.39 -5.37 13.04
N TYR A 128 -27.50 -5.32 14.36
CA TYR A 128 -28.64 -5.88 15.09
C TYR A 128 -29.96 -5.21 14.71
N LEU A 129 -29.97 -3.88 14.58
CA LEU A 129 -31.16 -3.12 14.18
C LEU A 129 -31.64 -3.51 12.77
N LEU A 130 -30.72 -3.70 11.82
CA LEU A 130 -31.06 -4.09 10.46
C LEU A 130 -31.54 -5.54 10.40
N LEU A 131 -30.88 -6.47 11.10
CA LEU A 131 -31.34 -7.86 11.22
C LEU A 131 -32.77 -7.93 11.78
N GLU A 132 -33.06 -7.18 12.84
CA GLU A 132 -34.39 -7.12 13.43
C GLU A 132 -35.43 -6.52 12.45
N ARG A 133 -35.11 -5.40 11.80
CA ARG A 133 -36.01 -4.78 10.81
C ARG A 133 -36.28 -5.69 9.61
N HIS A 134 -35.27 -6.41 9.15
CA HIS A 134 -35.36 -7.31 8.00
C HIS A 134 -35.91 -8.69 8.39
N ARG A 135 -36.13 -8.93 9.70
CA ARG A 135 -36.63 -10.19 10.27
C ARG A 135 -35.72 -11.39 9.96
N ILE A 136 -34.41 -11.16 10.04
CA ILE A 136 -33.38 -12.17 9.80
C ILE A 136 -32.82 -12.63 11.15
N SER A 137 -33.05 -13.90 11.49
CA SER A 137 -32.58 -14.48 12.77
C SER A 137 -31.14 -14.98 12.70
N ASP A 138 -30.65 -15.31 11.50
CA ASP A 138 -29.30 -15.82 11.27
C ASP A 138 -28.41 -14.73 10.65
N PRO A 139 -27.40 -14.20 11.37
CA PRO A 139 -26.50 -13.18 10.85
C PRO A 139 -25.75 -13.60 9.57
N TYR A 140 -25.55 -14.91 9.33
CA TYR A 140 -24.90 -15.39 8.11
C TYR A 140 -25.80 -15.30 6.86
N GLN A 141 -27.09 -15.01 7.06
CA GLN A 141 -28.08 -14.77 5.99
C GLN A 141 -28.43 -13.29 5.85
N ALA A 142 -27.64 -12.38 6.43
CA ALA A 142 -27.85 -10.95 6.28
C ALA A 142 -27.84 -10.54 4.80
N ASP A 143 -28.83 -9.74 4.41
CA ASP A 143 -28.98 -9.18 3.06
C ASP A 143 -28.28 -7.83 2.89
N PHE A 144 -27.49 -7.43 3.90
CA PHE A 144 -26.70 -6.20 3.92
C PHE A 144 -25.27 -6.47 4.37
N SER A 145 -24.38 -5.56 4.03
CA SER A 145 -22.99 -5.55 4.49
C SER A 145 -22.68 -4.17 5.07
N ILE A 146 -21.94 -4.15 6.17
CA ILE A 146 -21.50 -2.91 6.82
C ILE A 146 -20.00 -2.81 6.60
N PHE A 147 -19.58 -1.76 5.92
CA PHE A 147 -18.18 -1.45 5.66
C PHE A 147 -17.81 -0.16 6.37
N SER A 148 -16.73 -0.20 7.15
CA SER A 148 -16.09 0.97 7.73
C SER A 148 -14.88 1.40 6.89
N GLN A 149 -14.39 2.62 7.11
CA GLN A 149 -13.13 3.06 6.52
C GLN A 149 -11.94 2.26 7.10
N GLU A 150 -12.05 1.79 8.34
CA GLU A 150 -11.05 0.95 8.99
C GLU A 150 -10.92 -0.41 8.31
N ASP A 151 -12.03 -1.03 7.89
CA ASP A 151 -12.00 -2.32 7.18
C ASP A 151 -11.18 -2.21 5.87
N ILE A 152 -11.27 -1.07 5.17
CA ILE A 152 -10.50 -0.81 3.94
C ILE A 152 -9.01 -0.69 4.27
N LEU A 153 -8.66 0.07 5.30
CA LEU A 153 -7.28 0.26 5.73
C LEU A 153 -6.67 -1.04 6.26
N GLY A 154 -7.43 -1.80 7.06
CA GLY A 154 -7.04 -3.10 7.59
C GLY A 154 -6.81 -4.12 6.49
N THR A 155 -7.69 -4.17 5.49
CA THR A 155 -7.51 -5.06 4.32
C THR A 155 -6.25 -4.69 3.54
N ALA A 156 -6.02 -3.40 3.27
CA ALA A 156 -4.82 -2.94 2.55
C ALA A 156 -3.52 -3.23 3.35
N ALA A 157 -3.56 -3.04 4.68
CA ALA A 157 -2.46 -3.36 5.57
C ALA A 157 -2.16 -4.86 5.56
N GLN A 158 -3.18 -5.71 5.66
CA GLN A 158 -3.03 -7.16 5.64
C GLN A 158 -2.44 -7.67 4.30
N ILE A 159 -2.89 -7.11 3.18
CA ILE A 159 -2.32 -7.42 1.85
C ILE A 159 -0.84 -7.03 1.81
N THR A 160 -0.52 -5.82 2.28
CA THR A 160 0.86 -5.31 2.32
C THR A 160 1.76 -6.16 3.22
N GLU A 161 1.25 -6.56 4.39
CA GLU A 161 1.95 -7.45 5.32
C GLU A 161 2.19 -8.83 4.70
N THR A 162 1.18 -9.39 4.03
CA THR A 162 1.28 -10.69 3.36
C THR A 162 2.34 -10.67 2.26
N PHE A 163 2.33 -9.63 1.41
CA PHE A 163 3.37 -9.47 0.38
C PHE A 163 4.75 -9.23 1.00
N THR A 164 4.84 -8.47 2.09
CA THR A 164 6.09 -8.23 2.81
C THR A 164 6.66 -9.54 3.37
N ALA A 165 5.83 -10.37 3.99
CA ALA A 165 6.21 -11.69 4.49
C ALA A 165 6.67 -12.62 3.36
N LEU A 166 5.95 -12.63 2.23
CA LEU A 166 6.32 -13.43 1.06
C LEU A 166 7.67 -12.98 0.47
N LEU A 167 7.84 -11.68 0.23
CA LEU A 167 9.07 -11.12 -0.34
C LEU A 167 10.27 -11.28 0.60
N SER A 168 10.08 -11.08 1.91
CA SER A 168 11.13 -11.33 2.90
C SER A 168 11.52 -12.81 2.97
N GLY A 169 10.57 -13.74 2.82
CA GLY A 169 10.85 -15.17 2.70
C GLY A 169 11.70 -15.50 1.47
N ILE A 170 11.35 -14.97 0.29
CA ILE A 170 12.13 -15.13 -0.94
C ILE A 170 13.53 -14.52 -0.78
N ALA A 171 13.63 -13.33 -0.17
CA ALA A 171 14.90 -12.69 0.11
C ALA A 171 15.76 -13.53 1.05
N ALA A 172 15.20 -14.09 2.13
CA ALA A 172 15.90 -14.94 3.07
C ALA A 172 16.43 -16.22 2.41
N ILE A 173 15.65 -16.88 1.55
CA ILE A 173 16.10 -18.05 0.79
C ILE A 173 17.24 -17.67 -0.15
N SER A 174 17.09 -16.56 -0.89
CA SER A 174 18.12 -16.06 -1.82
C SER A 174 19.42 -15.73 -1.10
N LEU A 175 19.33 -15.17 0.11
CA LEU A 175 20.44 -14.84 0.97
C LEU A 175 21.18 -16.10 1.46
N VAL A 176 20.46 -17.17 1.82
CA VAL A 176 21.05 -18.46 2.19
C VAL A 176 21.79 -19.08 1.00
N VAL A 177 21.16 -19.11 -0.19
CA VAL A 177 21.79 -19.65 -1.40
C VAL A 177 23.05 -18.84 -1.76
N GLY A 178 22.98 -17.51 -1.70
CA GLY A 178 24.13 -16.63 -1.90
C GLY A 178 25.22 -16.85 -0.85
N GLY A 179 24.83 -17.04 0.40
CA GLY A 179 25.73 -17.37 1.52
C GLY A 179 26.49 -18.68 1.30
N ILE A 180 25.81 -19.73 0.84
CA ILE A 180 26.46 -21.00 0.47
C ILE A 180 27.47 -20.77 -0.66
N GLY A 181 27.15 -19.92 -1.64
CA GLY A 181 28.08 -19.52 -2.69
C GLY A 181 29.36 -18.88 -2.15
N ILE A 182 29.22 -17.93 -1.22
CA ILE A 182 30.34 -17.27 -0.54
C ILE A 182 31.18 -18.30 0.22
N MET A 183 30.54 -19.21 0.97
CA MET A 183 31.23 -20.27 1.71
C MET A 183 32.05 -21.15 0.76
N ASN A 184 31.49 -21.55 -0.39
CA ASN A 184 32.19 -22.38 -1.36
C ASN A 184 33.40 -21.68 -1.97
N ILE A 185 33.24 -20.43 -2.41
CA ILE A 185 34.36 -19.64 -2.94
C ILE A 185 35.46 -19.52 -1.87
N MET A 186 35.10 -19.22 -0.62
CA MET A 186 36.07 -19.12 0.47
C MET A 186 36.77 -20.45 0.77
N LEU A 187 36.08 -21.60 0.66
CA LEU A 187 36.73 -22.91 0.80
C LEU A 187 37.77 -23.15 -0.30
N VAL A 188 37.44 -22.81 -1.54
CA VAL A 188 38.37 -22.90 -2.68
C VAL A 188 39.58 -21.98 -2.46
N THR A 189 39.36 -20.72 -2.06
CA THR A 189 40.43 -19.76 -1.75
C THR A 189 41.36 -20.27 -0.65
N VAL A 190 40.81 -20.91 0.40
CA VAL A 190 41.62 -21.49 1.48
C VAL A 190 42.46 -22.65 0.95
N THR A 191 41.90 -23.50 0.07
CA THR A 191 42.65 -24.61 -0.52
C THR A 191 43.78 -24.13 -1.44
N GLU A 192 43.53 -23.11 -2.26
CA GLU A 192 44.56 -22.51 -3.14
C GLU A 192 45.68 -21.84 -2.34
N ARG A 193 45.34 -21.16 -1.23
CA ARG A 193 46.31 -20.47 -0.36
C ARG A 193 46.88 -21.35 0.76
N THR A 194 46.70 -22.68 0.71
CA THR A 194 47.11 -23.61 1.79
C THR A 194 48.59 -23.44 2.16
N ARG A 195 49.48 -23.38 1.16
CA ARG A 195 50.93 -23.24 1.37
C ARG A 195 51.32 -21.92 2.06
N GLU A 196 50.68 -20.83 1.67
CA GLU A 196 50.88 -19.50 2.28
C GLU A 196 50.44 -19.48 3.76
N ILE A 197 49.29 -20.10 4.05
CA ILE A 197 48.78 -20.23 5.43
C ILE A 197 49.73 -21.08 6.27
N GLY A 198 50.23 -22.20 5.71
CA GLY A 198 51.22 -23.06 6.35
C GLY A 198 52.50 -22.34 6.74
N LEU A 199 53.04 -21.53 5.82
CA LEU A 199 54.24 -20.72 6.06
C LEU A 199 54.02 -19.70 7.18
N ARG A 200 52.88 -18.98 7.18
CA ARG A 200 52.52 -18.04 8.27
C ARG A 200 52.43 -18.73 9.62
N LYS A 201 51.83 -19.93 9.68
CA LYS A 201 51.72 -20.69 10.93
C LYS A 201 53.07 -21.23 11.40
N ALA A 202 53.96 -21.65 10.48
CA ALA A 202 55.32 -22.05 10.82
C ALA A 202 56.15 -20.89 11.41
N LEU A 203 55.89 -19.66 10.95
CA LEU A 203 56.48 -18.43 11.50
C LEU A 203 55.80 -17.94 12.80
N GLY A 204 54.84 -18.68 13.35
CA GLY A 204 54.22 -18.40 14.65
C GLY A 204 52.87 -17.67 14.62
N ALA A 205 52.21 -17.53 13.46
CA ALA A 205 50.89 -16.93 13.39
C ALA A 205 49.86 -17.72 14.22
N LYS A 206 49.17 -17.03 15.14
CA LYS A 206 48.12 -17.64 15.98
C LYS A 206 46.88 -17.97 15.14
N ARG A 207 46.15 -19.04 15.52
CA ARG A 207 44.89 -19.44 14.86
C ARG A 207 43.89 -18.29 14.73
N LYS A 208 43.78 -17.46 15.78
CA LYS A 208 42.90 -16.29 15.80
C LYS A 208 43.25 -15.26 14.72
N THR A 209 44.53 -15.06 14.43
CA THR A 209 44.98 -14.11 13.39
C THR A 209 44.57 -14.59 12.00
N ILE A 210 44.77 -15.89 11.72
CA ILE A 210 44.36 -16.48 10.43
C ILE A 210 42.84 -16.46 10.27
N THR A 211 42.08 -16.84 11.31
CA THR A 211 40.61 -16.78 11.26
C THR A 211 40.11 -15.35 11.08
N ALA A 212 40.68 -14.36 11.77
CA ALA A 212 40.28 -12.97 11.63
C ALA A 212 40.54 -12.43 10.21
N GLN A 213 41.67 -12.80 9.59
CA GLN A 213 41.99 -12.40 8.21
C GLN A 213 40.95 -12.92 7.22
N PHE A 214 40.67 -14.22 7.22
CA PHE A 214 39.70 -14.81 6.28
C PHE A 214 38.27 -14.35 6.56
N LEU A 215 37.90 -14.14 7.83
CA LEU A 215 36.59 -13.59 8.19
C LEU A 215 36.44 -12.15 7.69
N PHE A 216 37.49 -11.35 7.79
CA PHE A 216 37.51 -9.98 7.27
C PHE A 216 37.41 -9.94 5.74
N GLU A 217 38.09 -10.86 5.04
CA GLU A 217 37.96 -11.02 3.58
C GLU A 217 36.52 -11.37 3.19
N ALA A 218 35.88 -12.30 3.90
CA ALA A 218 34.47 -12.65 3.67
C ALA A 218 33.53 -11.46 3.91
N VAL A 219 33.70 -10.72 5.02
CA VAL A 219 32.89 -9.54 5.35
C VAL A 219 33.07 -8.43 4.33
N ILE A 220 34.29 -8.18 3.83
CA ILE A 220 34.51 -7.20 2.76
C ILE A 220 33.76 -7.61 1.49
N ILE A 221 33.85 -8.87 1.09
CA ILE A 221 33.17 -9.38 -0.12
C ILE A 221 31.65 -9.17 0.01
N THR A 222 31.06 -9.53 1.16
CA THR A 222 29.62 -9.34 1.35
C THR A 222 29.21 -7.89 1.53
N PHE A 223 30.06 -7.05 2.12
CA PHE A 223 29.80 -5.63 2.28
C PHE A 223 29.82 -4.89 0.93
N VAL A 224 30.82 -5.18 0.08
CA VAL A 224 30.90 -4.63 -1.28
C VAL A 224 29.75 -5.14 -2.14
N GLY A 225 29.43 -6.44 -2.06
CA GLY A 225 28.26 -7.02 -2.73
C GLY A 225 26.95 -6.37 -2.27
N GLY A 226 26.80 -6.12 -0.97
CA GLY A 226 25.66 -5.43 -0.38
C GLY A 226 25.54 -3.98 -0.86
N LEU A 227 26.66 -3.24 -0.93
CA LEU A 227 26.70 -1.88 -1.47
C LEU A 227 26.25 -1.85 -2.93
N ILE A 228 26.80 -2.74 -3.77
CA ILE A 228 26.42 -2.87 -5.17
C ILE A 228 24.93 -3.24 -5.29
N GLY A 229 24.44 -4.16 -4.47
CA GLY A 229 23.04 -4.57 -4.43
C GLY A 229 22.10 -3.43 -4.06
N VAL A 230 22.45 -2.62 -3.06
CA VAL A 230 21.68 -1.42 -2.68
C VAL A 230 21.64 -0.42 -3.82
N VAL A 231 22.77 -0.10 -4.43
CA VAL A 231 22.84 0.85 -5.56
C VAL A 231 22.01 0.34 -6.74
N ALA A 232 22.17 -0.92 -7.11
CA ALA A 232 21.38 -1.54 -8.19
C ALA A 232 19.88 -1.55 -7.87
N GLY A 233 19.50 -1.86 -6.64
CA GLY A 233 18.11 -1.86 -6.17
C GLY A 233 17.48 -0.47 -6.24
N ILE A 234 18.22 0.58 -5.84
CA ILE A 234 17.78 1.98 -5.96
C ILE A 234 17.56 2.35 -7.43
N ILE A 235 18.50 2.02 -8.32
CA ILE A 235 18.41 2.33 -9.75
C ILE A 235 17.18 1.65 -10.37
N VAL A 236 17.00 0.34 -10.13
CA VAL A 236 15.85 -0.42 -10.64
C VAL A 236 14.54 0.16 -10.10
N SER A 237 14.48 0.46 -8.80
CA SER A 237 13.28 1.04 -8.18
C SER A 237 12.93 2.39 -8.77
N TYR A 238 13.93 3.25 -9.03
CA TYR A 238 13.72 4.57 -9.64
C TYR A 238 13.14 4.45 -11.07
N PHE A 239 13.71 3.58 -11.91
CA PHE A 239 13.21 3.39 -13.27
C PHE A 239 11.80 2.80 -13.31
N LEU A 240 11.50 1.85 -12.43
CA LEU A 240 10.15 1.27 -12.32
C LEU A 240 9.14 2.32 -11.82
N SER A 241 9.46 3.08 -10.77
CA SER A 241 8.60 4.13 -10.27
C SER A 241 8.24 5.15 -11.35
N ASN A 242 9.24 5.61 -12.12
CA ASN A 242 9.00 6.57 -13.20
C ASN A 242 8.18 5.98 -14.36
N SER A 243 8.38 4.70 -14.70
CA SER A 243 7.67 4.06 -15.82
C SER A 243 6.21 3.74 -15.50
N PHE A 244 5.91 3.44 -14.25
CA PHE A 244 4.56 3.06 -13.79
C PHE A 244 3.79 4.23 -13.13
N GLY A 245 4.37 5.42 -13.05
CA GLY A 245 3.75 6.58 -12.39
C GLY A 245 3.57 6.41 -10.89
N LEU A 246 4.40 5.58 -10.25
CA LEU A 246 4.34 5.30 -8.82
C LEU A 246 5.27 6.24 -8.05
N SER A 247 4.87 6.65 -6.84
CA SER A 247 5.71 7.44 -5.95
C SER A 247 6.96 6.65 -5.54
N PHE A 248 8.14 7.20 -5.84
CA PHE A 248 9.42 6.65 -5.41
C PHE A 248 9.73 7.07 -3.97
N GLY A 249 10.00 6.11 -3.09
CA GLY A 249 10.35 6.36 -1.69
C GLY A 249 11.58 5.57 -1.26
N LEU A 250 12.53 6.24 -0.62
CA LEU A 250 13.73 5.62 -0.02
C LEU A 250 13.62 5.57 1.49
N SER A 251 13.71 4.37 2.06
CA SER A 251 13.73 4.14 3.50
C SER A 251 15.16 3.93 3.98
N PHE A 252 15.71 4.93 4.70
CA PHE A 252 17.03 4.81 5.34
C PHE A 252 17.14 3.60 6.29
N PRO A 253 16.14 3.30 7.15
CA PRO A 253 16.17 2.09 7.97
C PRO A 253 16.31 0.79 7.17
N SER A 254 15.66 0.68 6.01
CA SER A 254 15.74 -0.50 5.15
C SER A 254 17.13 -0.69 4.54
N ILE A 255 17.78 0.41 4.17
CA ILE A 255 19.17 0.39 3.67
C ILE A 255 20.14 -0.08 4.77
N LEU A 256 20.02 0.48 5.99
CA LEU A 256 20.83 0.06 7.13
C LEU A 256 20.62 -1.42 7.47
N LEU A 257 19.37 -1.88 7.43
CA LEU A 257 19.03 -3.30 7.63
C LEU A 257 19.71 -4.18 6.59
N ALA A 258 19.69 -3.80 5.31
CA ALA A 258 20.34 -4.55 4.24
C ALA A 258 21.87 -4.68 4.45
N PHE A 259 22.55 -3.61 4.88
CA PHE A 259 23.97 -3.67 5.25
C PHE A 259 24.22 -4.56 6.47
N GLY A 260 23.35 -4.47 7.49
CA GLY A 260 23.41 -5.32 8.68
C GLY A 260 23.30 -6.80 8.31
N VAL A 261 22.30 -7.15 7.51
CA VAL A 261 22.07 -8.52 7.04
C VAL A 261 23.24 -9.04 6.19
N SER A 262 23.76 -8.21 5.28
CA SER A 262 24.93 -8.58 4.44
C SER A 262 26.18 -8.87 5.28
N THR A 263 26.39 -8.10 6.35
CA THR A 263 27.50 -8.30 7.28
C THR A 263 27.33 -9.60 8.08
N VAL A 264 26.13 -9.84 8.61
CA VAL A 264 25.80 -11.07 9.36
C VAL A 264 26.01 -12.32 8.51
N ILE A 265 25.61 -12.28 7.24
CA ILE A 265 25.79 -13.39 6.29
C ILE A 265 27.26 -13.65 5.98
N GLY A 266 28.05 -12.59 5.75
CA GLY A 266 29.48 -12.70 5.57
C GLY A 266 30.16 -13.36 6.77
N ILE A 267 29.73 -13.02 7.98
CA ILE A 267 30.24 -13.65 9.21
C ILE A 267 29.83 -15.12 9.28
N ILE A 268 28.54 -15.45 9.13
CA ILE A 268 28.03 -16.82 9.27
C ILE A 268 28.69 -17.76 8.27
N PHE A 269 28.67 -17.41 6.99
CA PHE A 269 29.17 -18.28 5.92
C PHE A 269 30.69 -18.20 5.72
N GLY A 270 31.33 -17.10 6.16
CA GLY A 270 32.79 -16.96 6.18
C GLY A 270 33.47 -17.64 7.37
N TRP A 271 32.75 -17.87 8.47
CA TRP A 271 33.34 -18.42 9.71
C TRP A 271 33.83 -19.86 9.54
N TYR A 272 33.05 -20.73 8.88
CA TYR A 272 33.44 -22.13 8.70
C TYR A 272 34.75 -22.27 7.88
N PRO A 273 34.89 -21.65 6.68
CA PRO A 273 36.14 -21.65 5.93
C PRO A 273 37.31 -21.03 6.72
N ALA A 274 37.09 -19.90 7.41
CA ALA A 274 38.11 -19.22 8.20
C ALA A 274 38.61 -20.07 9.39
N ARG A 275 37.73 -20.89 9.97
CA ARG A 275 38.08 -21.88 10.99
C ARG A 275 38.85 -23.06 10.39
N LYS A 276 38.43 -23.55 9.22
CA LYS A 276 39.15 -24.62 8.51
C LYS A 276 40.59 -24.19 8.18
N ALA A 277 40.78 -22.97 7.66
CA ALA A 277 42.08 -22.39 7.37
C ALA A 277 43.00 -22.31 8.61
N SER A 278 42.46 -21.88 9.76
CA SER A 278 43.27 -21.73 10.97
C SER A 278 43.64 -23.05 11.64
N LEU A 279 42.98 -24.15 11.29
CA LEU A 279 43.28 -25.49 11.81
C LEU A 279 44.33 -26.26 10.99
N LEU A 280 44.68 -25.82 9.77
CA LEU A 280 45.68 -26.48 8.91
C LEU A 280 47.04 -26.67 9.61
N GLU A 281 47.60 -27.87 9.61
CA GLU A 281 48.90 -28.12 10.23
C GLU A 281 50.05 -27.61 9.33
N PRO A 282 51.09 -26.94 9.88
CA PRO A 282 52.18 -26.38 9.07
C PRO A 282 52.92 -27.45 8.24
N ILE A 283 53.07 -28.65 8.81
CA ILE A 283 53.76 -29.78 8.17
C ILE A 283 52.96 -30.30 6.98
N GLU A 284 51.63 -30.45 7.12
CA GLU A 284 50.76 -30.89 6.04
C GLU A 284 50.63 -29.83 4.93
N ALA A 285 50.53 -28.56 5.32
CA ALA A 285 50.39 -27.44 4.39
C ALA A 285 51.63 -27.19 3.52
N LEU A 286 52.82 -27.57 3.98
CA LEU A 286 54.09 -27.46 3.23
C LEU A 286 54.39 -28.69 2.37
N ARG A 287 53.65 -29.79 2.55
CA ARG A 287 53.82 -31.06 1.84
C ARG A 287 52.90 -31.19 0.61
N TYR A 288 51.93 -30.29 0.47
CA TYR A 288 51.12 -30.16 -0.74
C TYR A 288 51.96 -29.55 -1.88
N GLU A 289 52.09 -30.30 -2.99
CA GLU A 289 52.46 -29.78 -4.32
C GLU A 289 51.26 -29.08 -4.97
#